data_AF-A0A2X5SAM9-F1
#
_entry.id   AF-A0A2X5SAM9-F1
#
_cell.length_a   1.000
_cell.length_b   1.000
_cell.length_c   1.000
_cell.angle_alpha   90.00
_cell.angle_beta   90.00
_cell.angle_gamma   90.00
#
_symmetry.space_group_name_H-M   'P 1'
#
loop_
_entity.id
_entity.type
_entity.pdbx_description
1 polymer ?
#
loop_
_entity_poly.entity_id
_entity_poly.type
_entity_poly.pdbx_seq_one_letter_code
_entity_poly.pdbx_strand_id
1 'polypeptide(L)' 'MYMFSVVIPAFNASSEIKNTLDSVFNQKFTNYEVVIVDDCSDDSEELKLVIEHYQSKYDNLKCFYSKV' A
#
# COMPACT_ATOMS: atom_id res chain seq x y z
N MET A 1 4.80 24.32 1.50
CA MET A 1 4.67 22.99 2.14
C MET A 1 4.53 21.98 1.02
N TYR A 2 5.38 20.95 0.96
CA TYR A 2 5.35 19.96 -0.12
C TYR A 2 4.44 18.80 0.26
N MET A 3 3.70 18.29 -0.70
CA MET A 3 2.97 17.02 -0.63
C MET A 3 3.54 16.11 -1.70
N PHE A 4 3.71 14.83 -1.39
CA PHE A 4 4.11 13.84 -2.38
C PHE A 4 3.32 12.54 -2.18
N SER A 5 3.38 11.68 -3.19
CA SER A 5 2.73 10.36 -3.17
C SER A 5 3.81 9.29 -3.17
N VAL A 6 3.70 8.31 -2.28
CA VAL A 6 4.52 7.10 -2.26
C VAL A 6 3.78 6.04 -3.07
N VAL A 7 4.25 5.77 -4.28
CA VAL A 7 3.63 4.79 -5.19
C VAL A 7 4.36 3.45 -5.06
N ILE A 8 3.62 2.39 -4.76
CA ILE A 8 4.14 1.04 -4.50
C ILE A 8 3.47 0.07 -5.50
N PRO A 9 4.12 -0.26 -6.62
CA PRO A 9 3.67 -1.39 -7.44
C PRO A 9 3.87 -2.69 -6.65
N ALA A 10 2.88 -3.58 -6.71
CA ALA A 10 2.90 -4.87 -6.04
C ALA A 10 2.55 -5.97 -7.06
N PHE A 11 3.35 -7.04 -7.05
CA PHE A 11 3.07 -8.29 -7.78
C PHE A 11 3.60 -9.46 -6.94
N ASN A 12 2.72 -10.35 -6.50
CA ASN A 12 3.07 -11.50 -5.64
C ASN A 12 3.86 -11.08 -4.39
N ALA A 13 3.35 -10.07 -3.67
CA ALA A 13 4.06 -9.34 -2.61
C ALA A 13 3.33 -9.32 -1.26
N SER A 14 2.36 -10.21 -1.04
CA SER A 14 1.59 -10.29 0.21
C SER A 14 2.47 -10.49 1.45
N SER A 15 3.61 -11.18 1.33
CA SER A 15 4.58 -11.40 2.41
C SER A 15 5.38 -10.17 2.80
N GLU A 16 5.68 -9.29 1.85
CA GLU A 16 6.56 -8.13 2.02
C GLU A 16 5.78 -6.86 2.35
N ILE A 17 4.55 -6.74 1.83
CA ILE A 17 3.78 -5.49 1.86
C ILE A 17 3.57 -4.95 3.27
N LYS A 18 3.41 -5.83 4.26
CA LYS A 18 3.28 -5.44 5.67
C LYS A 18 4.51 -4.67 6.16
N ASN A 19 5.71 -5.19 5.92
CA ASN A 19 6.96 -4.57 6.37
C ASN A 19 7.19 -3.24 5.64
N THR A 20 6.81 -3.16 4.36
CA THR A 20 6.85 -1.93 3.57
C THR A 20 5.93 -0.86 4.16
N LEU A 21 4.68 -1.21 4.47
CA LEU A 21 3.72 -0.27 5.05
C LEU A 21 4.11 0.16 6.46
N ASP A 22 4.61 -0.76 7.30
CA ASP A 22 5.17 -0.42 8.62
C ASP A 22 6.30 0.61 8.50
N SER A 23 7.20 0.43 7.53
CA SER A 23 8.30 1.36 7.26
C SER A 23 7.80 2.74 6.82
N VAL A 24 6.84 2.78 5.88
CA VAL A 24 6.29 4.03 5.33
C VAL A 24 5.50 4.80 6.38
N PHE A 25 4.63 4.14 7.15
CA PHE A 25 3.81 4.82 8.16
C PHE A 25 4.57 5.21 9.43
N ASN A 26 5.79 4.70 9.64
CA ASN A 26 6.67 5.10 10.75
C ASN A 26 7.58 6.31 10.43
N GLN A 27 7.38 6.98 9.29
CA GLN A 27 8.14 8.19 8.94
C GLN A 27 7.72 9.42 9.76
N LYS A 28 8.67 10.33 10.05
CA LYS A 28 8.41 11.58 10.81
C LYS A 28 7.65 12.63 10.01
N PHE A 29 7.89 12.70 8.70
CA PHE A 29 7.16 13.58 7.81
C PHE A 29 5.83 12.93 7.46
N THR A 30 4.70 13.65 7.52
CA THR A 30 3.34 13.05 7.43
C THR A 30 2.49 13.57 6.28
N ASN A 31 2.95 14.57 5.53
CA ASN A 31 2.17 15.17 4.45
C ASN A 31 2.35 14.42 3.11
N TYR A 32 1.89 13.17 3.07
CA TYR A 32 1.95 12.30 1.89
C TYR A 32 0.73 11.38 1.81
N GLU A 33 0.49 10.80 0.63
CA GLU A 33 -0.41 9.65 0.45
C GLU A 33 0.38 8.42 0.02
N VAL A 34 -0.16 7.23 0.27
CA VAL A 34 0.38 5.95 -0.18
C VAL A 34 -0.59 5.37 -1.19
N VAL A 35 -0.07 4.99 -2.36
CA VAL A 35 -0.84 4.38 -3.44
C VAL A 35 -0.20 3.04 -3.78
N ILE A 36 -0.93 1.96 -3.53
CA ILE A 36 -0.55 0.62 -3.97
C ILE A 36 -1.24 0.34 -5.30
N VAL A 37 -0.50 -0.26 -6.23
CA VAL A 37 -1.04 -0.77 -7.49
C VAL A 37 -0.69 -2.25 -7.58
N ASP A 38 -1.70 -3.11 -7.42
CA ASP A 38 -1.57 -4.56 -7.60
C ASP A 38 -1.68 -4.90 -9.09
N ASP A 39 -0.60 -5.44 -9.67
CA ASP A 39 -0.49 -5.78 -11.08
C ASP A 39 -0.95 -7.22 -11.38
N CYS A 40 -2.18 -7.53 -10.99
CA CYS A 40 -2.80 -8.84 -11.18
C CYS A 40 -2.02 -9.99 -10.51
N SER A 41 -1.66 -9.82 -9.24
CA SER A 41 -1.00 -10.87 -8.46
C SER A 41 -1.81 -12.17 -8.40
N ASP A 42 -1.11 -13.28 -8.28
CA ASP A 42 -1.70 -14.58 -7.93
C ASP A 42 -2.15 -14.60 -6.46
N ASP A 43 -1.54 -13.76 -5.61
CA ASP A 43 -1.80 -13.62 -4.17
C ASP A 43 -2.64 -12.38 -3.81
N SER A 44 -3.44 -11.86 -4.76
CA SER A 44 -4.21 -10.62 -4.58
C SER A 44 -5.12 -10.64 -3.35
N GLU A 45 -5.69 -11.80 -2.98
CA GLU A 45 -6.58 -11.90 -1.82
C GLU A 45 -5.79 -11.75 -0.50
N GLU A 46 -4.63 -12.40 -0.38
CA GLU A 46 -3.73 -12.25 0.76
C GLU A 46 -3.19 -10.82 0.86
N LEU A 47 -2.78 -10.25 -0.27
CA LEU A 47 -2.33 -8.86 -0.37
C LEU A 47 -3.43 -7.89 0.10
N LYS A 48 -4.67 -8.10 -0.37
CA LYS A 48 -5.83 -7.28 -0.01
C LYS A 48 -6.13 -7.33 1.48
N LEU A 49 -6.09 -8.50 2.12
CA LEU A 49 -6.30 -8.63 3.56
C LEU A 49 -5.32 -7.78 4.37
N VAL A 50 -4.05 -7.78 3.98
CA VAL A 50 -3.04 -6.94 4.62
C VAL A 50 -3.35 -5.46 4.39
N ILE A 51 -3.66 -5.07 3.15
CA ILE A 51 -3.94 -3.66 2.81
C ILE A 51 -5.16 -3.12 3.56
N GLU A 52 -6.27 -3.87 3.62
CA GLU A 52 -7.49 -3.47 4.33
C GLU A 52 -7.24 -3.24 5.82
N HIS A 53 -6.36 -4.03 6.44
CA HIS A 53 -5.93 -3.80 7.82
C HIS A 53 -5.30 -2.41 8.01
N TYR A 54 -4.45 -1.95 7.08
CA TYR A 54 -3.84 -0.62 7.15
C TYR A 54 -4.82 0.49 6.75
N GLN A 55 -5.72 0.25 5.79
CA GLN A 55 -6.75 1.23 5.42
C GLN A 55 -7.69 1.55 6.58
N SER A 56 -7.92 0.60 7.49
CA SER A 56 -8.70 0.86 8.72
C SER A 56 -8.01 1.82 9.71
N LYS A 57 -6.70 2.05 9.55
CA LYS A 57 -5.87 2.88 10.44
C LYS A 57 -5.41 4.19 9.79
N TYR A 58 -5.32 4.21 8.46
CA TYR A 58 -4.69 5.29 7.70
C TYR A 58 -5.57 5.69 6.52
N ASP A 59 -6.17 6.88 6.62
CA ASP A 59 -7.06 7.42 5.56
C ASP A 59 -6.31 7.80 4.27
N ASN A 60 -4.99 7.95 4.35
CA ASN A 60 -4.13 8.30 3.22
C ASN A 60 -3.57 7.09 2.45
N LEU A 61 -4.13 5.88 2.64
CA LEU A 61 -3.78 4.67 1.90
C LEU A 61 -4.85 4.31 0.85
N LYS A 62 -4.44 4.27 -0.41
CA LYS A 62 -5.27 3.82 -1.54
C LYS A 62 -4.66 2.58 -2.19
N CYS A 63 -5.51 1.69 -2.68
CA CYS A 63 -5.09 0.52 -3.45
C CYS A 63 -5.90 0.43 -4.75
N PHE A 64 -5.22 0.16 -5.85
CA PHE A 64 -5.81 -0.09 -7.16
C PHE A 64 -5.40 -1.47 -7.63
N TYR A 65 -6.35 -2.22 -8.18
CA TYR A 65 -6.12 -3.55 -8.73
C TYR A 65 -6.24 -3.46 -10.25
N SER A 66 -5.16 -3.80 -10.96
CA SER A 66 -5.15 -3.88 -12.42
C SER A 66 -6.17 -4.92 -12.89
N LYS A 67 -6.77 -4.67 -14.06
CA LYS A 67 -7.65 -5.63 -14.74
C LYS A 67 -6.87 -6.27 -15.88
N VAL A 68 -6.92 -7.60 -15.96
CA VAL A 68 -6.50 -8.38 -17.14
C VAL A 68 -7.52 -8.21 -18.26
#